data_AF-A0A2N2GAB7-F1
#
_entry.id   AF-A0A2N2GAB7-F1
#
_cell.length_a   1.000
_cell.length_b   1.000
_cell.length_c   1.000
_cell.angle_alpha   90.00
_cell.angle_beta   90.00
_cell.angle_gamma   90.00
#
_symmetry.space_group_name_H-M   'P 1'
#
loop_
_entity.id
_entity.type
_entity.pdbx_description
1 polymer ?
#
loop_
_entity_poly.entity_id
_entity_poly.type
_entity_poly.pdbx_seq_one_letter_code
_entity_poly.pdbx_strand_id
1 'polypeptide(L)'
;MKKKDYLRLILILAVFFLALGGWLLHLRIHPVAENAQYWIPAIAGLISVFIIPVLFIFRSTIPFAYLLNGMTVIVGTIAMTRFSIEHPPQVWTFGTILLGTLFADIVILWGKFALGKALFEMDAVMKQPDGARRTGRFFRFPNMGFWFVHMVTLTAVYLIGVYFWK
;
A
#
# COMPACT_ATOMS: atom_id res chain seq x y z
N MET A 1 -20.78 14.62 16.52
CA MET A 1 -19.81 14.65 15.39
C MET A 1 -20.52 15.05 14.11
N LYS A 2 -19.92 15.89 13.26
CA LYS A 2 -20.45 16.15 11.91
C LYS A 2 -20.30 14.89 11.06
N LYS A 3 -21.23 14.62 10.13
CA LYS A 3 -21.21 13.43 9.25
C LYS A 3 -19.86 13.22 8.54
N LYS A 4 -19.20 14.31 8.15
CA LYS A 4 -17.89 14.31 7.47
C LYS A 4 -16.75 13.82 8.37
N ASP A 5 -16.72 14.26 9.63
CA ASP A 5 -15.69 13.84 10.58
C ASP A 5 -15.88 12.37 10.98
N TYR A 6 -17.12 11.90 11.03
CA TYR A 6 -17.45 10.49 11.22
C TYR A 6 -16.97 9.61 10.07
N LEU A 7 -17.26 10.00 8.82
CA LEU A 7 -16.78 9.27 7.64
C LEU A 7 -15.25 9.20 7.60
N ARG A 8 -14.57 10.32 7.92
CA ARG A 8 -13.11 10.36 8.01
C ARG A 8 -12.58 9.38 9.04
N LEU A 9 -13.17 9.36 10.24
CA LEU A 9 -12.77 8.43 11.29
C LEU A 9 -12.93 6.97 10.84
N ILE A 10 -14.08 6.62 10.24
CA ILE A 10 -14.31 5.26 9.72
C ILE A 10 -13.25 4.87 8.70
N LEU A 11 -12.93 5.75 7.75
CA LEU A 11 -11.93 5.45 6.73
C LEU A 11 -10.54 5.27 7.34
N ILE A 12 -10.16 6.07 8.35
CA ILE A 12 -8.89 5.90 9.08
C ILE A 12 -8.87 4.55 9.80
N LEU A 13 -9.95 4.19 10.49
CA LEU A 13 -10.07 2.89 11.16
C LEU A 13 -10.00 1.74 10.15
N ALA A 14 -10.63 1.87 8.99
CA ALA A 14 -10.57 0.86 7.93
C ALA A 14 -9.14 0.70 7.38
N VAL A 15 -8.39 1.80 7.17
CA VAL A 15 -6.96 1.74 6.82
C VAL A 15 -6.16 1.04 7.92
N PHE A 16 -6.40 1.37 9.19
CA PHE A 16 -5.75 0.74 10.33
C PHE A 16 -6.01 -0.77 10.39
N PHE A 17 -7.27 -1.21 10.34
CA PHE A 17 -7.63 -2.62 10.44
C PHE A 17 -7.16 -3.43 9.23
N LEU A 18 -7.21 -2.88 8.01
CA LEU A 18 -6.64 -3.55 6.83
C LEU A 18 -5.12 -3.68 6.94
N ALA A 19 -4.43 -2.63 7.38
CA ALA A 19 -2.99 -2.69 7.61
C ALA A 19 -2.64 -3.71 8.69
N LEU A 20 -3.39 -3.73 9.80
CA LEU A 20 -3.17 -4.66 10.90
C LEU A 20 -3.43 -6.09 10.46
N GLY A 21 -4.54 -6.36 9.79
CA GLY A 21 -4.87 -7.68 9.25
C GLY A 21 -3.81 -8.19 8.28
N GLY A 22 -3.42 -7.36 7.30
CA GLY A 22 -2.35 -7.71 6.36
C GLY A 22 -0.99 -7.95 7.03
N TRP A 23 -0.63 -7.14 8.04
CA TRP A 23 0.61 -7.32 8.77
C TRP A 23 0.61 -8.60 9.63
N LEU A 24 -0.50 -8.91 10.30
CA LEU A 24 -0.64 -10.14 11.09
C LEU A 24 -0.61 -11.39 10.19
N LEU A 25 -1.23 -11.34 9.01
CA LEU A 25 -1.11 -12.40 7.99
C LEU A 25 0.35 -12.60 7.57
N HIS A 26 1.06 -11.49 7.34
CA HIS A 26 2.48 -11.54 6.97
C HIS A 26 3.35 -12.16 8.07
N LEU A 27 3.18 -11.76 9.33
CA LEU A 27 3.92 -12.32 10.47
C LEU A 27 3.63 -13.81 10.71
N ARG A 28 2.44 -14.28 10.33
CA ARG A 28 2.08 -15.70 10.38
C ARG A 28 2.86 -16.53 9.36
N ILE A 29 3.14 -15.95 8.18
CA ILE A 29 3.83 -16.63 7.07
C ILE A 29 5.36 -16.49 7.21
N HIS A 30 5.83 -15.34 7.71
CA HIS A 30 7.25 -15.03 7.91
C HIS A 30 7.53 -14.59 9.34
N PRO A 31 7.81 -15.55 10.25
CA PRO A 31 8.18 -15.22 11.62
C PRO A 31 9.53 -14.50 11.63
N VAL A 32 9.55 -13.28 12.18
CA VAL A 32 10.75 -12.41 12.22
C VAL A 32 11.92 -13.05 13.00
N ALA A 33 11.63 -14.03 13.84
CA ALA A 33 12.61 -14.80 14.60
C ALA A 33 13.44 -15.76 13.73
N GLU A 34 12.97 -16.12 12.53
CA GLU A 34 13.59 -17.15 11.69
C GLU A 34 14.67 -16.61 10.75
N ASN A 35 14.52 -15.40 10.21
CA ASN A 35 15.49 -14.81 9.28
C ASN A 35 15.57 -13.28 9.38
N ALA A 36 16.80 -12.76 9.34
CA ALA A 36 17.08 -11.32 9.36
C ALA A 36 16.40 -10.56 8.19
N GLN A 37 16.21 -11.22 7.05
CA GLN A 37 15.56 -10.63 5.86
C GLN A 37 14.08 -10.30 6.08
N TYR A 38 13.42 -10.92 7.07
CA TYR A 38 12.01 -10.68 7.39
C TYR A 38 11.79 -9.44 8.26
N TRP A 39 12.85 -8.80 8.77
CA TRP A 39 12.75 -7.56 9.53
C TRP A 39 12.30 -6.37 8.69
N ILE A 40 12.75 -6.27 7.43
CA ILE A 40 12.40 -5.14 6.56
C ILE A 40 10.89 -5.11 6.28
N PRO A 41 10.25 -6.22 5.85
CA PRO A 41 8.78 -6.28 5.73
C PRO A 41 8.04 -6.06 7.06
N ALA A 42 8.57 -6.57 8.18
CA ALA A 42 7.94 -6.41 9.49
C ALA A 42 7.91 -4.94 9.94
N ILE A 43 9.02 -4.22 9.79
CA ILE A 43 9.11 -2.79 10.10
C ILE A 43 8.23 -1.97 9.13
N ALA A 44 8.26 -2.30 7.83
CA ALA A 44 7.38 -1.65 6.85
C ALA A 44 5.90 -1.84 7.19
N GLY A 45 5.52 -3.03 7.68
CA GLY A 45 4.20 -3.32 8.21
C GLY A 45 3.86 -2.47 9.43
N LEU A 46 4.77 -2.33 10.39
CA LEU A 46 4.57 -1.49 11.58
C LEU A 46 4.36 -0.01 11.21
N ILE A 47 5.15 0.51 10.27
CA ILE A 47 4.97 1.86 9.69
C ILE A 47 3.56 1.97 9.08
N SER A 48 3.13 0.95 8.33
CA SER A 48 1.82 0.93 7.68
C SER A 48 0.66 0.84 8.68
N VAL A 49 0.82 0.14 9.81
CA VAL A 49 -0.22 -0.04 10.83
C VAL A 49 -0.36 1.18 11.71
N PHE A 50 0.75 1.77 12.16
CA PHE A 50 0.69 2.84 13.16
C PHE A 50 0.94 4.22 12.57
N ILE A 51 2.05 4.38 11.82
CA ILE A 51 2.47 5.70 11.36
C ILE A 51 1.48 6.24 10.32
N ILE A 52 1.09 5.45 9.33
CA ILE A 52 0.20 5.92 8.26
C ILE A 52 -1.18 6.35 8.80
N PRO A 53 -1.90 5.55 9.60
CA PRO A 53 -3.17 6.00 10.18
C PRO A 53 -3.02 7.23 11.08
N VAL A 54 -1.96 7.31 11.89
CA VAL A 54 -1.67 8.50 12.71
C VAL A 54 -1.47 9.73 11.85
N LEU A 55 -0.73 9.64 10.74
CA LEU A 55 -0.60 10.75 9.80
C LEU A 55 -1.96 11.13 9.19
N PHE A 56 -2.84 10.17 8.89
CA PHE A 56 -4.19 10.52 8.41
C PHE A 56 -5.08 11.22 9.45
N ILE A 57 -4.78 11.13 10.75
CA ILE A 57 -5.48 11.90 11.80
C ILE A 57 -5.19 13.40 11.67
N PHE A 58 -3.95 13.78 11.34
CA PHE A 58 -3.56 15.19 11.23
C PHE A 58 -3.75 15.72 9.81
N ARG A 59 -4.60 16.74 9.63
CA ARG A 59 -4.94 17.27 8.28
C ARG A 59 -3.76 17.90 7.54
N SER A 60 -2.72 18.33 8.27
CA SER A 60 -1.49 18.87 7.70
C SER A 60 -0.62 17.79 7.05
N THR A 61 -0.71 16.54 7.52
CA THR A 61 0.14 15.44 7.05
C THR A 61 -0.58 14.47 6.12
N ILE A 62 -1.87 14.69 5.78
CA ILE A 62 -2.61 13.86 4.82
C ILE A 62 -1.89 13.66 3.47
N PRO A 63 -1.30 14.69 2.83
CA PRO A 63 -0.56 14.48 1.58
C PRO A 63 0.63 13.54 1.77
N PHE A 64 1.32 13.66 2.90
CA PHE A 64 2.45 12.81 3.25
C PHE A 64 2.00 11.39 3.59
N ALA A 65 0.90 11.23 4.33
CA ALA A 65 0.28 9.95 4.63
C ALA A 65 -0.09 9.19 3.34
N TYR A 66 -0.70 9.90 2.38
CA TYR A 66 -1.06 9.32 1.08
C TYR A 66 0.18 8.94 0.27
N LEU A 67 1.21 9.78 0.26
CA LEU A 67 2.48 9.48 -0.42
C LEU A 67 3.12 8.20 0.16
N LEU A 68 3.27 8.15 1.49
CA LEU A 68 3.86 7.01 2.18
C LEU A 68 3.03 5.73 1.99
N ASN A 69 1.69 5.85 2.00
CA ASN A 69 0.78 4.75 1.72
C ASN A 69 0.97 4.18 0.33
N GLY A 70 1.09 5.01 -0.71
CA GLY A 70 1.35 4.50 -2.06
C GLY A 70 2.74 3.90 -2.22
N MET A 71 3.77 4.51 -1.65
CA MET A 71 5.14 4.00 -1.73
C MET A 71 5.30 2.63 -1.05
N THR A 72 4.73 2.46 0.16
CA THR A 72 4.72 1.17 0.86
C THR A 72 3.97 0.09 0.08
N VAL A 73 2.91 0.47 -0.64
CA VAL A 73 2.14 -0.46 -1.47
C VAL A 73 2.94 -0.94 -2.68
N ILE A 74 3.66 -0.03 -3.35
CA ILE A 74 4.53 -0.39 -4.48
C ILE A 74 5.65 -1.31 -4.02
N VAL A 75 6.39 -0.92 -2.97
CA VAL A 75 7.50 -1.72 -2.44
C VAL A 75 7.02 -3.10 -1.98
N GLY A 76 5.90 -3.15 -1.25
CA GLY A 76 5.30 -4.40 -0.82
C GLY A 76 4.88 -5.28 -2.00
N THR A 77 4.27 -4.71 -3.04
CA THR A 77 3.87 -5.46 -4.25
C THR A 77 5.09 -6.08 -4.94
N ILE A 78 6.15 -5.29 -5.18
CA ILE A 78 7.37 -5.79 -5.84
C ILE A 78 8.00 -6.92 -5.02
N ALA A 79 8.16 -6.73 -3.71
CA ALA A 79 8.77 -7.72 -2.81
C ALA A 79 7.93 -9.02 -2.75
N MET A 80 6.61 -8.92 -2.57
CA MET A 80 5.72 -10.09 -2.49
C MET A 80 5.61 -10.83 -3.82
N THR A 81 5.58 -10.10 -4.95
CA THR A 81 5.62 -10.72 -6.29
C THR A 81 6.93 -11.47 -6.50
N ARG A 82 8.07 -10.87 -6.14
CA ARG A 82 9.37 -11.54 -6.25
C ARG A 82 9.42 -12.81 -5.41
N PHE A 83 8.99 -12.72 -4.14
CA PHE A 83 8.95 -13.86 -3.24
C PHE A 83 8.08 -15.00 -3.79
N SER A 84 6.90 -14.67 -4.35
CA SER A 84 6.00 -15.64 -4.98
C SER A 84 6.60 -16.32 -6.22
N ILE A 85 7.46 -15.62 -6.96
CA ILE A 85 8.18 -16.19 -8.12
C ILE A 85 9.33 -17.10 -7.66
N GLU A 86 10.01 -16.76 -6.57
CA GLU A 86 11.10 -17.56 -6.01
C GLU A 86 10.60 -18.82 -5.29
N HIS A 87 9.37 -18.78 -4.77
CA HIS A 87 8.72 -19.91 -4.09
C HIS A 87 7.41 -20.29 -4.80
N PRO A 88 7.48 -20.77 -6.05
CA PRO A 88 6.28 -21.07 -6.82
C PRO A 88 5.51 -22.26 -6.24
N PRO A 89 4.18 -22.28 -6.37
CA PRO A 89 3.38 -23.43 -5.96
C PRO A 89 3.75 -24.66 -6.80
N GLN A 90 3.67 -25.86 -6.21
CA GLN A 90 3.98 -27.13 -6.89
C GLN A 90 3.08 -27.39 -8.12
N VAL A 91 1.84 -26.88 -8.08
CA VAL A 91 0.89 -26.99 -9.19
C VAL A 91 0.30 -25.62 -9.48
N TRP A 92 0.29 -25.21 -10.74
CA TRP A 92 -0.28 -23.95 -11.19
C TRP A 92 -1.76 -24.11 -11.52
N THR A 93 -2.61 -23.97 -10.51
CA THR A 93 -4.07 -23.84 -10.65
C THR A 93 -4.51 -22.41 -10.29
N PHE A 94 -5.73 -22.04 -10.70
CA PHE A 94 -6.29 -20.73 -10.32
C PHE A 94 -6.38 -20.56 -8.79
N GLY A 95 -6.78 -21.62 -8.08
CA GLY A 95 -6.86 -21.61 -6.61
C GLY A 95 -5.49 -21.43 -5.93
N THR A 96 -4.46 -22.12 -6.43
CA THR A 96 -3.09 -21.97 -5.91
C THR A 96 -2.46 -20.63 -6.26
N ILE A 97 -2.82 -20.00 -7.38
CA ILE A 97 -2.38 -18.63 -7.66
C ILE A 97 -3.03 -17.67 -6.67
N LEU A 98 -4.34 -17.79 -6.45
CA LEU A 98 -5.07 -16.88 -5.55
C LEU A 98 -4.69 -17.05 -4.07
N LEU A 99 -4.57 -18.29 -3.59
CA LEU A 99 -4.43 -18.61 -2.16
C LEU A 99 -3.08 -19.26 -1.79
N GLY A 100 -2.34 -19.74 -2.78
CA GLY A 100 -1.01 -20.35 -2.60
C GLY A 100 0.15 -19.41 -2.93
N THR A 101 -0.13 -18.16 -3.33
CA THR A 101 0.86 -17.09 -3.50
C THR A 101 0.46 -15.89 -2.65
N LEU A 102 1.34 -14.88 -2.58
CA LEU A 102 1.06 -13.62 -1.87
C LEU A 102 0.13 -12.68 -2.66
N PHE A 103 -0.56 -13.17 -3.69
CA PHE A 103 -1.49 -12.35 -4.47
C PHE A 103 -2.65 -11.80 -3.63
N ALA A 104 -3.22 -12.62 -2.74
CA ALA A 104 -4.28 -12.17 -1.83
C ALA A 104 -3.79 -11.01 -0.93
N ASP A 105 -2.57 -11.11 -0.39
CA ASP A 105 -1.95 -10.06 0.41
C ASP A 105 -1.74 -8.77 -0.39
N ILE A 106 -1.30 -8.89 -1.65
CA ILE A 106 -1.17 -7.75 -2.57
C ILE A 106 -2.54 -7.06 -2.78
N VAL A 107 -3.61 -7.82 -2.99
CA VAL A 107 -4.97 -7.26 -3.15
C VAL A 107 -5.41 -6.49 -1.90
N ILE A 108 -5.14 -7.01 -0.70
CA ILE A 108 -5.40 -6.31 0.57
C ILE A 108 -4.62 -4.99 0.63
N LEU A 109 -3.34 -5.02 0.22
CA LEU A 109 -2.46 -3.85 0.16
C LEU A 109 -3.05 -2.74 -0.72
N TRP A 110 -3.52 -3.10 -1.91
CA TRP A 110 -4.17 -2.17 -2.85
C TRP A 110 -5.55 -1.71 -2.37
N GLY A 111 -6.30 -2.55 -1.65
CA GLY A 111 -7.53 -2.15 -0.95
C GLY A 111 -7.27 -1.04 0.08
N LYS A 112 -6.23 -1.21 0.92
CA LYS A 112 -5.76 -0.17 1.85
C LYS A 112 -5.33 1.10 1.11
N PHE A 113 -4.65 0.96 -0.03
CA PHE A 113 -4.27 2.11 -0.86
C PHE A 113 -5.49 2.90 -1.33
N ALA A 114 -6.52 2.22 -1.83
CA ALA A 114 -7.75 2.84 -2.31
C ALA A 114 -8.46 3.65 -1.21
N LEU A 115 -8.52 3.13 0.02
CA LEU A 115 -9.06 3.86 1.17
C LEU A 115 -8.22 5.10 1.52
N GLY A 116 -6.89 4.99 1.48
CA GLY A 116 -6.00 6.13 1.67
C GLY A 116 -6.17 7.21 0.59
N LYS A 117 -6.41 6.79 -0.66
CA LYS A 117 -6.77 7.71 -1.76
C LYS A 117 -8.09 8.40 -1.48
N ALA A 118 -9.11 7.66 -1.05
CA ALA A 118 -10.42 8.23 -0.70
C ALA A 118 -10.30 9.28 0.42
N LEU A 119 -9.50 9.01 1.45
CA LEU A 119 -9.18 9.98 2.51
C LEU A 119 -8.52 11.25 1.97
N PHE A 120 -7.52 11.09 1.10
CA PHE A 120 -6.82 12.22 0.49
C PHE A 120 -7.75 13.10 -0.36
N GLU A 121 -8.54 12.48 -1.24
CA GLU A 121 -9.46 13.21 -2.12
C GLU A 121 -10.57 13.89 -1.33
N MET A 122 -11.09 13.24 -0.27
CA MET A 122 -12.09 13.84 0.61
C MET A 122 -11.56 15.10 1.30
N ASP A 123 -10.34 15.08 1.84
CA ASP A 123 -9.73 16.28 2.44
C ASP A 123 -9.46 17.38 1.42
N ALA A 124 -9.03 17.02 0.20
CA ALA A 124 -8.82 17.98 -0.89
C ALA A 124 -10.12 18.70 -1.28
N VAL A 125 -11.20 17.95 -1.46
CA VAL A 125 -12.54 18.52 -1.76
C VAL A 125 -13.05 19.37 -0.61
N MET A 126 -12.78 18.99 0.65
CA MET A 126 -13.17 19.79 1.82
C MET A 126 -12.41 21.12 1.92
N LYS A 127 -11.15 21.16 1.51
CA LYS A 127 -10.32 22.39 1.52
C LYS A 127 -10.67 23.33 0.36
N GLN A 128 -11.09 22.79 -0.78
CA GLN A 128 -11.40 23.57 -1.99
C GLN A 128 -12.69 23.06 -2.65
N PRO A 129 -13.88 23.35 -2.07
CA PRO A 129 -15.16 22.86 -2.59
C PRO A 129 -15.47 23.37 -4.01
N ASP A 130 -15.06 24.60 -4.32
CA ASP A 130 -15.23 25.23 -5.65
C ASP A 130 -13.95 25.16 -6.50
N GLY A 131 -12.94 24.42 -6.06
CA GLY A 131 -11.70 24.25 -6.79
C GLY A 131 -11.94 23.54 -8.12
N ALA A 132 -11.27 24.01 -9.19
CA ALA A 132 -11.33 23.34 -10.49
C ALA A 132 -10.98 21.85 -10.31
N ARG A 133 -11.89 20.96 -10.73
CA ARG A 133 -11.59 19.52 -10.79
C ARG A 133 -10.31 19.34 -11.60
N ARG A 134 -9.38 18.53 -11.10
CA ARG A 134 -8.11 18.21 -11.77
C ARG A 134 -8.36 17.35 -13.01
N THR A 135 -8.96 17.92 -14.03
CA THR A 135 -9.26 17.27 -15.31
C THR A 135 -7.99 17.21 -16.16
N GLY A 136 -7.74 16.08 -16.82
CA GLY A 136 -6.72 15.95 -17.87
C GLY A 136 -5.27 15.63 -17.44
N ARG A 137 -4.97 15.35 -16.16
CA ARG A 137 -3.58 15.05 -15.71
C ARG A 137 -3.42 13.67 -15.05
N PHE A 138 -3.83 12.60 -15.75
CA PHE A 138 -3.82 11.22 -15.21
C PHE A 138 -2.46 10.77 -14.65
N PHE A 139 -1.35 11.19 -15.26
CA PHE A 139 0.02 10.81 -14.84
C PHE A 139 0.62 11.69 -13.73
N ARG A 140 -0.10 12.71 -13.25
CA ARG A 140 0.40 13.62 -12.22
C ARG A 140 -0.12 13.23 -10.83
N PHE A 141 0.70 13.38 -9.80
CA PHE A 141 0.27 13.23 -8.41
C PHE A 141 -1.00 14.08 -8.16
N PRO A 142 -2.06 13.51 -7.58
CA PRO A 142 -2.18 12.25 -6.84
C PRO A 142 -2.90 11.13 -7.61
N ASN A 143 -3.02 11.25 -8.94
CA ASN A 143 -3.83 10.35 -9.77
C ASN A 143 -3.21 8.96 -9.93
N MET A 144 -4.03 7.98 -10.33
CA MET A 144 -3.58 6.58 -10.46
C MET A 144 -2.43 6.39 -11.47
N GLY A 145 -2.42 7.16 -12.57
CA GLY A 145 -1.34 7.09 -13.56
C GLY A 145 0.03 7.42 -12.97
N PHE A 146 0.11 8.36 -12.02
CA PHE A 146 1.34 8.63 -11.29
C PHE A 146 1.84 7.35 -10.58
N TRP A 147 0.95 6.65 -9.87
CA TRP A 147 1.30 5.44 -9.12
C TRP A 147 1.69 4.27 -10.01
N PHE A 148 1.00 4.06 -11.13
CA PHE A 148 1.37 3.02 -12.09
C PHE A 148 2.73 3.28 -12.74
N VAL A 149 3.03 4.53 -13.10
CA VAL A 149 4.35 4.90 -13.60
C VAL A 149 5.42 4.60 -12.56
N HIS A 150 5.21 4.97 -11.29
CA HIS A 150 6.19 4.70 -10.23
C HIS A 150 6.34 3.20 -9.94
N MET A 151 5.25 2.43 -10.01
CA MET A 151 5.30 0.97 -9.88
C MET A 151 6.17 0.35 -10.97
N VAL A 152 5.95 0.72 -12.24
CA VAL A 152 6.75 0.22 -13.37
C VAL A 152 8.21 0.66 -13.24
N THR A 153 8.46 1.94 -12.96
CA THR A 153 9.82 2.48 -12.84
C THR A 153 10.59 1.82 -11.69
N LEU A 154 9.99 1.69 -10.50
CA LEU A 154 10.64 1.05 -9.36
C LEU A 154 10.85 -0.46 -9.58
N THR A 155 9.94 -1.12 -10.29
CA THR A 155 10.13 -2.52 -10.70
C THR A 155 11.32 -2.65 -11.63
N ALA A 156 11.46 -1.77 -12.63
CA ALA A 156 12.61 -1.76 -13.53
C ALA A 156 13.93 -1.51 -12.78
N VAL A 157 13.97 -0.50 -11.89
CA VAL A 157 15.15 -0.21 -11.06
C VAL A 157 15.51 -1.40 -10.17
N TYR A 158 14.51 -2.04 -9.55
CA TYR A 158 14.73 -3.23 -8.74
C TYR A 158 15.32 -4.40 -9.56
N LEU A 159 14.77 -4.68 -10.74
CA LEU A 159 15.27 -5.73 -11.63
C LEU A 159 16.70 -5.46 -12.12
N ILE A 160 17.01 -4.20 -12.47
CA ILE A 160 18.36 -3.76 -12.81
C ILE A 160 19.29 -4.01 -11.63
N GLY A 161 18.90 -3.60 -10.42
CA GLY A 161 19.67 -3.86 -9.20
C GLY A 161 19.96 -5.34 -9.00
N VAL A 162 18.95 -6.20 -9.12
CA VAL A 162 19.12 -7.66 -9.03
C VAL A 162 20.05 -8.22 -10.11
N TYR A 163 20.04 -7.65 -11.31
CA TYR A 163 20.93 -8.08 -12.40
C TYR A 163 22.40 -7.69 -12.17
N PHE A 164 22.66 -6.45 -11.74
CA PHE A 164 24.02 -5.94 -11.56
C PHE A 164 24.66 -6.30 -10.21
N TRP A 165 23.87 -6.63 -9.20
CA TRP A 165 24.36 -6.97 -7.85
C TRP A 165 24.45 -8.49 -7.60
N LYS A 166 24.35 -9.29 -8.66
CA LYS A 166 24.81 -10.69 -8.69
C LYS A 166 26.32 -10.74 -8.86
#